data_AF-A0A0J9WH08-F1
#
_entry.id   AF-A0A0J9WH08-F1
#
_cell.length_a   1.000
_cell.length_b   1.000
_cell.length_c   1.000
_cell.angle_alpha   90.00
_cell.angle_beta   90.00
_cell.angle_gamma   90.00
#
_symmetry.space_group_name_H-M   'P 1'
#
loop_
_entity.id
_entity.type
_entity.pdbx_description
1 polymer ?
#
loop_
_entity_poly.entity_id
_entity_poly.type
_entity_poly.pdbx_seq_one_letter_code
_entity_poly.pdbx_strand_id
1 'polypeptide(L)'
;MTLPRQSLRLRACATSFQVYKPFGNRCRFSATNRDLFYHPASLMTMNGHGDLNNSHAGRTAVELTPNPAYAYRSLAIDPSDDVSEIREKYRPFILEDKYIKDDWVAELELSTAIQMVQSKILDEGLDRLRILVLYGSLRSRSYSRLLALEAARILHRLGCDVRVYNPAGLPQKDDIQHNHPKVQELRELSKWSDGHVWISPEQHGNLTGIFKQQIDWIPLSTGSVRPTQGRTLAIAQVSGGSQSFNAVNSLRILGRWMRMFTIPNQSSVPKAYTQFTSEDEGGRMLPSGNRDRLVDCMEELVKYTIVMRPHYNLFGDRYSEREERRAKEDREKVK
;
A
#
# COMPACT_ATOMS: atom_id res chain seq x y z
N MET A 1 -17.69 65.78 4.41
CA MET A 1 -17.25 65.43 5.77
C MET A 1 -16.16 64.37 5.66
N THR A 2 -14.93 64.81 5.89
CA THR A 2 -13.66 64.07 5.82
C THR A 2 -13.17 63.77 7.23
N LEU A 3 -12.76 62.54 7.55
CA LEU A 3 -11.83 62.20 8.64
C LEU A 3 -11.04 60.91 8.32
N PRO A 4 -9.80 60.73 8.83
CA PRO A 4 -8.71 60.05 8.13
C PRO A 4 -8.05 58.86 8.86
N ARG A 5 -7.10 58.25 8.12
CA ARG A 5 -6.12 57.21 8.48
C ARG A 5 -5.47 57.37 9.87
N GLN A 6 -5.29 56.24 10.57
CA GLN A 6 -4.30 56.10 11.64
C GLN A 6 -3.15 55.18 11.23
N SER A 7 -1.94 55.68 11.44
CA SER A 7 -0.65 55.01 11.33
C SER A 7 -0.24 54.43 12.68
N LEU A 8 0.38 53.24 12.72
CA LEU A 8 1.29 52.88 13.81
C LEU A 8 2.46 52.02 13.29
N ARG A 9 3.64 52.45 13.73
CA ARG A 9 4.97 52.11 13.23
C ARG A 9 5.49 50.76 13.73
N LEU A 10 6.16 50.03 12.85
CA LEU A 10 7.11 48.96 13.15
C LEU A 10 8.37 49.52 13.84
N ARG A 11 8.85 48.84 14.88
CA ARG A 11 10.24 48.91 15.35
C ARG A 11 10.80 47.49 15.46
N ALA A 12 11.82 47.21 14.64
CA ALA A 12 12.70 46.07 14.78
C ALA A 12 13.74 46.33 15.89
N CYS A 13 14.10 45.30 16.65
CA CYS A 13 15.33 45.29 17.43
C CYS A 13 15.95 43.90 17.32
N ALA A 14 17.17 43.86 16.76
CA ALA A 14 18.01 42.69 16.65
C ALA A 14 18.96 42.64 17.84
N THR A 15 19.17 41.45 18.43
CA THR A 15 20.27 41.21 19.37
C THR A 15 20.86 39.82 19.14
N SER A 16 22.03 39.86 18.48
CA SER A 16 23.26 39.07 18.58
C SER A 16 23.28 37.83 19.51
N PHE A 17 23.58 36.67 18.93
CA PHE A 17 24.08 35.48 19.62
C PHE A 17 25.62 35.49 19.62
N GLN A 18 26.24 35.32 20.79
CA GLN A 18 27.69 35.20 20.95
C GLN A 18 28.02 33.87 21.62
N VAL A 19 28.90 33.11 20.97
CA VAL A 19 29.40 31.78 21.32
C VAL A 19 30.49 31.90 22.38
N TYR A 20 30.46 31.09 23.45
CA TYR A 20 31.66 30.75 24.23
C TYR A 20 31.58 29.37 24.90
N LYS A 21 32.65 28.59 24.71
CA LYS A 21 33.22 27.48 25.52
C LYS A 21 34.74 27.77 25.57
N PRO A 22 35.61 27.08 26.34
CA PRO A 22 35.43 26.21 27.51
C PRO A 22 36.40 26.57 28.68
N PHE A 23 36.25 25.97 29.86
CA PHE A 23 37.37 25.78 30.80
C PHE A 23 37.21 24.45 31.55
N GLY A 24 38.28 23.65 31.56
CA GLY A 24 38.35 22.41 32.30
C GLY A 24 38.96 22.59 33.68
N ASN A 25 38.81 21.57 34.53
CA ASN A 25 39.87 21.18 35.47
C ASN A 25 39.69 19.73 35.93
N ARG A 26 40.84 19.06 36.05
CA ARG A 26 41.02 17.71 36.58
C ARG A 26 40.84 17.71 38.09
N CYS A 27 40.27 16.63 38.63
CA CYS A 27 40.68 16.08 39.93
C CYS A 27 40.55 14.54 39.87
N ARG A 28 41.65 13.84 40.14
CA ARG A 28 41.69 12.41 40.45
C ARG A 28 41.39 12.25 41.95
N PHE A 29 40.54 11.31 42.34
CA PHE A 29 40.67 10.64 43.63
C PHE A 29 40.25 9.18 43.54
N SER A 30 41.00 8.38 44.28
CA SER A 30 41.10 6.92 44.34
C SER A 30 39.91 6.24 45.01
N ALA A 31 39.71 4.97 44.64
CA ALA A 31 38.75 4.06 45.23
C ALA A 31 39.07 3.71 46.69
N THR A 32 38.04 3.69 47.55
CA THR A 32 37.89 2.76 48.69
C THR A 32 36.42 2.60 49.09
N ASN A 33 35.92 1.39 48.86
CA ASN A 33 34.84 0.61 49.49
C ASN A 33 34.11 1.15 50.75
N ARG A 34 32.77 1.22 50.70
CA ARG A 34 31.77 0.38 51.44
C ARG A 34 30.45 1.10 51.77
N ASP A 35 29.38 0.38 51.46
CA ASP A 35 28.05 0.35 52.09
C ASP A 35 27.23 1.63 52.16
N LEU A 36 26.38 1.83 51.14
CA LEU A 36 25.14 2.60 51.27
C LEU A 36 23.97 1.79 50.71
N PHE A 37 23.05 1.50 51.63
CA PHE A 37 21.77 0.81 51.50
C PHE A 37 21.02 1.11 50.18
N TYR A 38 20.69 0.03 49.45
CA TYR A 38 19.68 0.04 48.41
C TYR A 38 18.30 0.34 49.04
N HIS A 39 17.80 1.56 48.85
CA HIS A 39 16.36 1.79 48.85
C HIS A 39 15.82 1.33 47.50
N PRO A 40 14.80 0.45 47.44
CA PRO A 40 14.12 0.20 46.18
C PRO A 40 13.39 1.49 45.81
N ALA A 41 13.82 2.12 44.72
CA ALA A 41 13.03 3.16 44.09
C ALA A 41 11.67 2.53 43.75
N SER A 42 10.66 2.97 44.49
CA SER A 42 9.25 2.68 44.22
C SER A 42 9.03 2.88 42.72
N LEU A 43 8.61 1.82 42.03
CA LEU A 43 8.09 1.91 40.68
C LEU A 43 6.89 2.84 40.75
N MET A 44 7.10 4.13 40.45
CA MET A 44 6.00 5.04 40.19
C MET A 44 5.28 4.50 38.96
N THR A 45 4.12 3.88 39.17
CA THR A 45 3.16 3.62 38.11
C THR A 45 2.75 4.97 37.54
N MET A 46 3.39 5.36 36.44
CA MET A 46 2.99 6.51 35.64
C MET A 46 1.60 6.21 35.08
N ASN A 47 0.58 6.98 35.50
CA ASN A 47 -0.83 6.81 35.12
C ASN A 47 -1.12 7.18 33.65
N GLY A 48 -0.23 6.85 32.71
CA GLY A 48 -0.37 7.16 31.27
C GLY A 48 -0.28 8.64 30.90
N HIS A 49 -0.38 9.57 31.86
CA HIS A 49 -0.23 11.00 31.59
C HIS A 49 1.21 11.35 31.20
N GLY A 50 1.40 11.78 29.94
CA GLY A 50 2.71 12.18 29.40
C GLY A 50 3.45 11.07 28.63
N ASP A 51 2.87 9.88 28.49
CA ASP A 51 3.42 8.81 27.65
C ASP A 51 3.13 9.08 26.17
N LEU A 52 4.00 9.87 25.53
CA LEU A 52 3.92 10.21 24.10
C LEU A 52 3.93 8.97 23.19
N ASN A 53 4.51 7.86 23.66
CA ASN A 53 4.64 6.62 22.90
C ASN A 53 3.49 5.64 23.19
N ASN A 54 2.55 6.01 24.07
CA ASN A 54 1.40 5.20 24.48
C ASN A 54 1.78 3.75 24.89
N SER A 55 2.95 3.61 25.48
CA SER A 55 3.54 2.37 25.99
C SER A 55 2.62 1.68 27.00
N HIS A 56 1.88 2.47 27.81
CA HIS A 56 0.90 1.97 28.77
C HIS A 56 -0.32 1.29 28.10
N ALA A 57 -0.68 1.66 26.86
CA ALA A 57 -1.74 0.99 26.10
C ALA A 57 -1.22 -0.13 25.18
N GLY A 58 0.09 -0.41 25.23
CA GLY A 58 0.74 -1.45 24.43
C GLY A 58 0.18 -2.83 24.76
N ARG A 59 -0.25 -3.56 23.73
CA ARG A 59 -0.50 -5.00 23.86
C ARG A 59 0.82 -5.74 23.84
N THR A 60 0.92 -6.87 24.56
CA THR A 60 2.09 -7.74 24.49
C THR A 60 2.34 -8.14 23.03
N ALA A 61 3.50 -7.76 22.51
CA ALA A 61 3.91 -8.14 21.16
C ALA A 61 4.23 -9.65 21.16
N VAL A 62 3.61 -10.38 20.25
CA VAL A 62 3.99 -11.77 19.97
C VAL A 62 5.00 -11.73 18.83
N GLU A 63 6.21 -12.18 19.12
CA GLU A 63 7.25 -12.33 18.09
C GLU A 63 7.01 -13.64 17.34
N LEU A 64 6.77 -13.55 16.03
CA LEU A 64 6.62 -14.72 15.17
C LEU A 64 8.00 -15.10 14.65
N THR A 65 8.51 -16.26 15.05
CA THR A 65 9.78 -16.77 14.53
C THR A 65 9.60 -17.25 13.08
N PRO A 66 10.41 -16.74 12.12
CA PRO A 66 10.41 -17.23 10.74
C PRO A 66 10.63 -18.73 10.67
N ASN A 67 9.81 -19.45 9.90
CA ASN A 67 9.98 -20.88 9.71
C ASN A 67 11.07 -21.14 8.64
N PRO A 68 12.20 -21.78 8.98
CA PRO A 68 13.29 -22.04 8.04
C PRO A 68 12.86 -22.83 6.80
N ALA A 69 11.82 -23.67 6.88
CA ALA A 69 11.32 -24.46 5.75
C ALA A 69 10.68 -23.61 4.63
N TYR A 70 10.27 -22.38 4.96
CA TYR A 70 9.68 -21.44 4.01
C TYR A 70 10.58 -20.23 3.73
N ALA A 71 11.73 -20.14 4.40
CA ALA A 71 12.69 -19.08 4.17
C ALA A 71 13.18 -19.11 2.72
N TYR A 72 13.19 -17.94 2.08
CA TYR A 72 13.63 -17.72 0.70
C TYR A 72 12.88 -18.50 -0.40
N ARG A 73 11.85 -19.28 -0.05
CA ARG A 73 11.04 -20.03 -1.02
C ARG A 73 10.27 -19.07 -1.95
N SER A 74 9.97 -19.55 -3.15
CA SER A 74 9.06 -18.87 -4.09
C SER A 74 7.85 -19.75 -4.33
N LEU A 75 6.66 -19.14 -4.34
CA LEU A 75 5.40 -19.78 -4.75
C LEU A 75 4.91 -19.24 -6.10
N ALA A 76 5.78 -18.54 -6.85
CA ALA A 76 5.53 -18.06 -8.20
C ALA A 76 4.92 -19.14 -9.10
N ILE A 77 4.08 -18.70 -10.04
CA ILE A 77 3.46 -19.60 -11.02
C ILE A 77 4.56 -20.12 -11.95
N ASP A 78 4.64 -21.44 -12.10
CA ASP A 78 5.59 -22.07 -13.00
C ASP A 78 5.25 -21.71 -14.46
N PRO A 79 6.24 -21.43 -15.33
CA PRO A 79 5.96 -21.14 -16.73
C PRO A 79 5.12 -22.19 -17.46
N SER A 80 5.18 -23.47 -17.06
CA SER A 80 4.37 -24.54 -17.65
C SER A 80 2.89 -24.50 -17.24
N ASP A 81 2.60 -23.97 -16.06
CA ASP A 81 1.23 -23.77 -15.54
C ASP A 81 0.67 -22.38 -15.92
N ASP A 82 1.49 -21.53 -16.54
CA ASP A 82 1.16 -20.15 -16.88
C ASP A 82 0.64 -20.01 -18.30
N VAL A 83 -0.65 -19.67 -18.45
CA VAL A 83 -1.29 -19.43 -19.74
C VAL A 83 -0.54 -18.33 -20.51
N SER A 84 0.03 -18.69 -21.66
CA SER A 84 0.90 -17.82 -22.46
C SER A 84 0.26 -16.47 -22.79
N GLU A 85 -1.03 -16.42 -23.17
CA GLU A 85 -1.68 -15.13 -23.47
C GLU A 85 -1.83 -14.23 -22.23
N ILE A 86 -2.04 -14.81 -21.05
CA ILE A 86 -2.14 -14.07 -19.79
C ILE A 86 -0.76 -13.55 -19.39
N ARG A 87 0.26 -14.41 -19.49
CA ARG A 87 1.66 -14.08 -19.16
C ARG A 87 2.16 -12.90 -19.98
N GLU A 88 2.03 -12.98 -21.31
CA GLU A 88 2.48 -11.94 -22.22
C GLU A 88 1.72 -10.62 -22.01
N LYS A 89 0.41 -10.70 -21.81
CA LYS A 89 -0.45 -9.51 -21.74
C LYS A 89 -0.39 -8.80 -20.40
N TYR A 90 -0.37 -9.53 -19.29
CA TYR A 90 -0.58 -8.97 -17.94
C TYR A 90 0.61 -9.10 -17.01
N ARG A 91 1.67 -9.84 -17.39
CA ARG A 91 2.85 -10.05 -16.53
C ARG A 91 4.15 -9.50 -17.12
N PRO A 92 4.20 -8.22 -17.53
CA PRO A 92 5.43 -7.58 -18.02
C PRO A 92 6.49 -7.38 -16.92
N PHE A 93 6.18 -7.76 -15.68
CA PHE A 93 7.10 -7.69 -14.54
C PHE A 93 8.00 -8.93 -14.45
N ILE A 94 7.65 -10.04 -15.12
CA ILE A 94 8.49 -11.24 -15.14
C ILE A 94 9.80 -10.88 -15.84
N LEU A 95 10.91 -11.15 -15.16
CA LEU A 95 12.24 -10.78 -15.63
C LEU A 95 12.68 -11.69 -16.76
N GLU A 96 13.39 -11.11 -17.73
CA GLU A 96 14.19 -11.86 -18.69
C GLU A 96 15.38 -12.52 -17.98
N ASP A 97 15.89 -13.63 -18.53
CA ASP A 97 16.97 -14.43 -17.95
C ASP A 97 18.20 -13.62 -17.53
N LYS A 98 18.54 -12.57 -18.31
CA LYS A 98 19.69 -11.71 -18.04
C LYS A 98 19.59 -10.92 -16.72
N TYR A 99 18.38 -10.69 -16.20
CA TYR A 99 18.15 -9.92 -14.97
C TYR A 99 17.83 -10.80 -13.74
N ILE A 100 17.71 -12.13 -13.91
CA ILE A 100 17.34 -13.04 -12.81
C ILE A 100 18.39 -13.05 -11.71
N LYS A 101 19.68 -12.92 -12.05
CA LYS A 101 20.79 -12.96 -11.08
C LYS A 101 20.79 -11.79 -10.10
N ASP A 102 20.22 -10.66 -10.48
CA ASP A 102 20.16 -9.44 -9.65
C ASP A 102 18.75 -9.22 -9.06
N ASP A 103 17.93 -10.27 -8.99
CA ASP A 103 16.57 -10.15 -8.46
C ASP A 103 16.53 -10.10 -6.93
N TRP A 104 16.66 -8.89 -6.38
CA TRP A 104 16.52 -8.64 -4.94
C TRP A 104 15.19 -9.14 -4.36
N VAL A 105 14.15 -9.30 -5.18
CA VAL A 105 12.86 -9.85 -4.72
C VAL A 105 13.02 -11.30 -4.32
N ALA A 106 13.93 -12.08 -4.91
CA ALA A 106 14.22 -13.46 -4.52
C ALA A 106 14.91 -13.58 -3.15
N GLU A 107 15.59 -12.51 -2.70
CA GLU A 107 16.35 -12.47 -1.45
C GLU A 107 15.50 -12.07 -0.23
N LEU A 108 14.23 -11.67 -0.41
CA LEU A 108 13.40 -11.24 0.73
C LEU A 108 13.07 -12.41 1.65
N GLU A 109 13.10 -12.15 2.96
CA GLU A 109 12.55 -13.03 3.99
C GLU A 109 11.04 -12.78 4.06
N LEU A 110 10.24 -13.73 3.59
CA LEU A 110 8.78 -13.65 3.53
C LEU A 110 8.12 -14.95 4.03
N SER A 111 8.81 -15.72 4.88
CA SER A 111 8.43 -17.08 5.27
C SER A 111 7.04 -17.16 5.87
N THR A 112 6.63 -16.18 6.67
CA THR A 112 5.32 -16.17 7.32
C THR A 112 4.20 -16.05 6.30
N ALA A 113 4.29 -15.09 5.36
CA ALA A 113 3.31 -14.94 4.31
C ALA A 113 3.29 -16.13 3.34
N ILE A 114 4.48 -16.66 2.99
CA ILE A 114 4.61 -17.87 2.16
C ILE A 114 3.93 -19.06 2.83
N GLN A 115 4.19 -19.29 4.12
CA GLN A 115 3.57 -20.36 4.89
C GLN A 115 2.04 -20.21 4.93
N MET A 116 1.55 -18.98 5.11
CA MET A 116 0.10 -18.72 5.06
C MET A 116 -0.49 -19.03 3.68
N VAL A 117 0.14 -18.60 2.59
CA VAL A 117 -0.35 -18.91 1.23
C VAL A 117 -0.30 -20.41 0.96
N GLN A 118 0.79 -21.09 1.32
CA GLN A 118 0.89 -22.55 1.17
C GLN A 118 -0.24 -23.25 1.91
N SER A 119 -0.34 -23.02 3.23
CA SER A 119 -1.25 -23.77 4.10
C SER A 119 -2.73 -23.40 3.95
N LYS A 120 -3.05 -22.14 3.61
CA LYS A 120 -4.44 -21.65 3.55
C LYS A 120 -5.01 -21.58 2.15
N ILE A 121 -4.18 -21.68 1.12
CA ILE A 121 -4.63 -21.56 -0.28
C ILE A 121 -4.23 -22.81 -1.05
N LEU A 122 -2.93 -23.11 -1.14
CA LEU A 122 -2.44 -24.16 -2.03
C LEU A 122 -2.75 -25.57 -1.49
N ASP A 123 -2.49 -25.84 -0.21
CA ASP A 123 -2.74 -27.14 0.41
C ASP A 123 -4.25 -27.44 0.54
N GLU A 124 -5.07 -26.39 0.66
CA GLU A 124 -6.54 -26.49 0.67
C GLU A 124 -7.12 -26.67 -0.76
N GLY A 125 -6.30 -26.64 -1.80
CA GLY A 125 -6.74 -26.77 -3.20
C GLY A 125 -7.57 -25.59 -3.70
N LEU A 126 -7.44 -24.42 -3.07
CA LEU A 126 -8.15 -23.21 -3.47
C LEU A 126 -7.43 -22.49 -4.62
N ASP A 127 -8.18 -21.76 -5.43
CA ASP A 127 -7.62 -20.87 -6.43
C ASP A 127 -6.65 -19.86 -5.78
N ARG A 128 -5.52 -19.59 -6.44
CA ARG A 128 -4.57 -18.55 -6.03
C ARG A 128 -5.26 -17.20 -5.85
N LEU A 129 -4.74 -16.38 -4.93
CA LEU A 129 -5.23 -15.02 -4.72
C LEU A 129 -5.03 -14.19 -5.99
N ARG A 130 -6.09 -13.54 -6.44
CA ARG A 130 -6.10 -12.78 -7.70
C ARG A 130 -5.90 -11.30 -7.42
N ILE A 131 -4.78 -10.74 -7.84
CA ILE A 131 -4.43 -9.34 -7.58
C ILE A 131 -4.36 -8.53 -8.88
N LEU A 132 -5.19 -7.50 -8.97
CA LEU A 132 -5.15 -6.52 -10.07
C LEU A 132 -4.26 -5.33 -9.68
N VAL A 133 -3.27 -5.02 -10.52
CA VAL A 133 -2.39 -3.86 -10.32
C VAL A 133 -2.71 -2.78 -11.35
N LEU A 134 -3.02 -1.57 -10.86
CA LEU A 134 -3.29 -0.38 -11.65
C LEU A 134 -2.21 0.68 -11.40
N TYR A 135 -1.79 1.39 -12.45
CA TYR A 135 -0.83 2.49 -12.35
C TYR A 135 -1.27 3.76 -13.08
N GLY A 136 -0.77 4.92 -12.64
CA GLY A 136 -1.30 6.23 -13.03
C GLY A 136 -0.49 7.05 -14.04
N SER A 137 0.38 6.45 -14.85
CA SER A 137 1.18 7.23 -15.81
C SER A 137 1.55 6.43 -17.06
N LEU A 138 1.35 7.06 -18.22
CA LEU A 138 1.68 6.57 -19.56
C LEU A 138 3.01 7.11 -20.09
N ARG A 139 3.81 7.80 -19.27
CA ARG A 139 5.15 8.24 -19.68
C ARG A 139 6.01 7.03 -20.05
N SER A 140 6.90 7.20 -21.02
CA SER A 140 7.91 6.19 -21.40
C SER A 140 8.65 5.69 -20.15
N ARG A 141 9.25 6.62 -19.40
CA ARG A 141 9.80 6.37 -18.07
C ARG A 141 8.79 6.76 -16.99
N SER A 142 7.97 5.80 -16.58
CA SER A 142 6.92 5.97 -15.57
C SER A 142 7.31 5.30 -14.26
N TYR A 143 7.67 6.08 -13.24
CA TYR A 143 8.05 5.54 -11.92
C TYR A 143 6.89 4.85 -11.19
N SER A 144 5.63 5.27 -11.43
CA SER A 144 4.47 4.54 -10.88
C SER A 144 4.31 3.18 -11.55
N ARG A 145 4.65 3.06 -12.84
CA ARG A 145 4.69 1.78 -13.56
C ARG A 145 5.82 0.91 -13.01
N LEU A 146 7.04 1.45 -12.85
CA LEU A 146 8.16 0.69 -12.27
C LEU A 146 7.83 0.18 -10.85
N LEU A 147 7.26 1.03 -10.00
CA LEU A 147 6.81 0.63 -8.65
C LEU A 147 5.72 -0.44 -8.70
N ALA A 148 4.81 -0.37 -9.68
CA ALA A 148 3.78 -1.39 -9.92
C ALA A 148 4.37 -2.74 -10.34
N LEU A 149 5.43 -2.73 -11.15
CA LEU A 149 6.12 -3.97 -11.52
C LEU A 149 6.85 -4.59 -10.33
N GLU A 150 7.49 -3.79 -9.46
CA GLU A 150 8.13 -4.31 -8.24
C GLU A 150 7.10 -4.88 -7.26
N ALA A 151 5.98 -4.17 -7.05
CA ALA A 151 4.85 -4.68 -6.27
C ALA A 151 4.36 -6.03 -6.83
N ALA A 152 4.21 -6.13 -8.15
CA ALA A 152 3.76 -7.33 -8.82
C ALA A 152 4.75 -8.49 -8.67
N ARG A 153 6.08 -8.25 -8.72
CA ARG A 153 7.10 -9.29 -8.48
C ARG A 153 7.00 -9.86 -7.08
N ILE A 154 6.86 -9.01 -6.07
CA ILE A 154 6.72 -9.45 -4.67
C ILE A 154 5.47 -10.33 -4.51
N LEU A 155 4.33 -9.86 -5.01
CA LEU A 155 3.06 -10.60 -4.94
C LEU A 155 3.09 -11.92 -5.71
N HIS A 156 3.72 -11.93 -6.90
CA HIS A 156 3.90 -13.13 -7.69
C HIS A 156 4.78 -14.15 -6.95
N ARG A 157 5.89 -13.71 -6.33
CA ARG A 157 6.74 -14.57 -5.49
C ARG A 157 5.98 -15.15 -4.30
N LEU A 158 5.09 -14.38 -3.68
CA LEU A 158 4.21 -14.84 -2.61
C LEU A 158 3.16 -15.86 -3.09
N GLY A 159 2.98 -16.06 -4.40
CA GLY A 159 2.11 -17.07 -4.98
C GLY A 159 0.74 -16.56 -5.46
N CYS A 160 0.58 -15.25 -5.60
CA CYS A 160 -0.63 -14.65 -6.16
C CYS A 160 -0.65 -14.76 -7.71
N ASP A 161 -1.84 -14.90 -8.31
CA ASP A 161 -2.05 -14.60 -9.73
C ASP A 161 -2.16 -13.07 -9.85
N VAL A 162 -1.12 -12.45 -10.39
CA VAL A 162 -1.04 -10.98 -10.52
C VAL A 162 -1.23 -10.59 -11.97
N ARG A 163 -2.10 -9.60 -12.22
CA ARG A 163 -2.33 -9.01 -13.54
C ARG A 163 -2.17 -7.50 -13.48
N VAL A 164 -1.24 -6.98 -14.26
CA VAL A 164 -1.00 -5.55 -14.40
C VAL A 164 -1.78 -5.02 -15.60
N TYR A 165 -2.70 -4.09 -15.36
CA TYR A 165 -3.47 -3.47 -16.44
C TYR A 165 -2.68 -2.34 -17.10
N ASN A 166 -2.57 -2.38 -18.43
CA ASN A 166 -2.02 -1.27 -19.21
C ASN A 166 -3.14 -0.28 -19.59
N PRO A 167 -3.15 0.98 -19.11
CA PRO A 167 -4.21 1.92 -19.41
C PRO A 167 -4.08 2.63 -20.78
N ALA A 168 -3.06 2.29 -21.59
CA ALA A 168 -2.91 2.86 -22.92
C ALA A 168 -4.14 2.54 -23.79
N GLY A 169 -4.69 3.58 -24.44
CA GLY A 169 -5.90 3.47 -25.25
C GLY A 169 -7.21 3.37 -24.47
N LEU A 170 -7.20 3.51 -23.14
CA LEU A 170 -8.44 3.65 -22.36
C LEU A 170 -9.11 5.00 -22.70
N PRO A 171 -10.36 5.02 -23.20
CA PRO A 171 -11.04 6.26 -23.52
C PRO A 171 -11.36 7.09 -22.27
N GLN A 172 -11.63 8.37 -22.47
CA GLN A 172 -12.19 9.21 -21.41
C GLN A 172 -13.58 8.72 -21.02
N LYS A 173 -13.87 8.73 -19.71
CA LYS A 173 -15.18 8.30 -19.21
C LYS A 173 -16.29 9.16 -19.82
N ASP A 174 -17.15 8.50 -20.59
CA ASP A 174 -18.37 9.03 -21.19
C ASP A 174 -19.53 8.03 -21.03
N ASP A 175 -20.70 8.34 -21.59
CA ASP A 175 -21.89 7.50 -21.48
C ASP A 175 -22.09 6.54 -22.67
N ILE A 176 -21.12 6.45 -23.58
CA ILE A 176 -21.27 5.74 -24.87
C ILE A 176 -20.27 4.58 -24.99
N GLN A 177 -19.02 4.79 -24.61
CA GLN A 177 -17.91 3.88 -24.86
C GLN A 177 -17.82 2.71 -23.87
N HIS A 178 -18.96 2.31 -23.29
CA HIS A 178 -19.03 1.17 -22.37
C HIS A 178 -18.53 -0.14 -22.98
N ASN A 179 -18.68 -0.33 -24.29
CA ASN A 179 -18.25 -1.54 -25.01
C ASN A 179 -16.82 -1.46 -25.54
N HIS A 180 -16.08 -0.38 -25.26
CA HIS A 180 -14.70 -0.24 -25.72
C HIS A 180 -13.83 -1.39 -25.15
N PRO A 181 -12.98 -2.06 -25.95
CA PRO A 181 -12.21 -3.23 -25.51
C PRO A 181 -11.42 -3.00 -24.21
N LYS A 182 -10.77 -1.84 -24.08
CA LYS A 182 -10.03 -1.46 -22.86
C LYS A 182 -10.91 -1.29 -21.61
N VAL A 183 -12.16 -0.84 -21.79
CA VAL A 183 -13.13 -0.66 -20.70
C VAL A 183 -13.62 -2.03 -20.24
N GLN A 184 -13.97 -2.91 -21.18
CA GLN A 184 -14.39 -4.28 -20.91
C GLN A 184 -13.28 -5.07 -20.22
N GLU A 185 -12.05 -4.99 -20.73
CA GLU A 185 -10.87 -5.59 -20.11
C GLU A 185 -10.69 -5.14 -18.65
N LEU A 186 -10.76 -3.83 -18.39
CA LEU A 186 -10.60 -3.30 -17.02
C LEU A 186 -11.70 -3.81 -16.08
N ARG A 187 -12.94 -3.86 -16.55
CA ARG A 187 -14.09 -4.34 -15.77
C ARG A 187 -13.99 -5.83 -15.46
N GLU A 188 -13.61 -6.65 -16.45
CA GLU A 188 -13.42 -8.08 -16.25
C GLU A 188 -12.24 -8.37 -15.32
N LEU A 189 -11.14 -7.61 -15.42
CA LEU A 189 -10.03 -7.71 -14.48
C LEU A 189 -10.45 -7.33 -13.05
N SER A 190 -11.20 -6.24 -12.87
CA SER A 190 -11.72 -5.85 -11.55
C SER A 190 -12.63 -6.94 -10.98
N LYS A 191 -13.52 -7.50 -11.80
CA LYS A 191 -14.42 -8.58 -11.41
C LYS A 191 -13.67 -9.85 -11.02
N TRP A 192 -12.62 -10.20 -11.78
CA TRP A 192 -11.77 -11.37 -11.56
C TRP A 192 -10.97 -11.30 -10.24
N SER A 193 -10.57 -10.10 -9.82
CA SER A 193 -9.68 -9.91 -8.67
C SER A 193 -10.32 -10.23 -7.30
N ASP A 194 -9.50 -10.63 -6.35
CA ASP A 194 -9.80 -10.66 -4.91
C ASP A 194 -9.27 -9.37 -4.22
N GLY A 195 -8.20 -8.79 -4.75
CA GLY A 195 -7.60 -7.56 -4.23
C GLY A 195 -6.97 -6.69 -5.30
N HIS A 196 -6.79 -5.40 -5.01
CA HIS A 196 -6.13 -4.46 -5.92
C HIS A 196 -4.86 -3.85 -5.32
N VAL A 197 -3.93 -3.45 -6.18
CA VAL A 197 -2.85 -2.51 -5.87
C VAL A 197 -3.00 -1.28 -6.75
N TRP A 198 -3.12 -0.11 -6.12
CA TRP A 198 -3.34 1.16 -6.81
C TRP A 198 -2.13 2.08 -6.64
N ILE A 199 -1.48 2.43 -7.76
CA ILE A 199 -0.25 3.23 -7.74
C ILE A 199 -0.39 4.47 -8.60
N SER A 200 -0.60 5.62 -7.97
CA SER A 200 -0.67 6.90 -8.68
C SER A 200 0.62 7.71 -8.48
N PRO A 201 1.16 8.37 -9.52
CA PRO A 201 2.01 9.51 -9.30
C PRO A 201 1.24 10.62 -8.57
N GLU A 202 1.99 11.50 -7.93
CA GLU A 202 1.48 12.81 -7.54
C GLU A 202 1.80 13.84 -8.62
N GLN A 203 0.75 14.41 -9.21
CA GLN A 203 0.87 15.47 -10.21
C GLN A 203 0.06 16.68 -9.76
N HIS A 204 0.68 17.86 -9.72
CA HIS A 204 0.10 19.08 -9.15
C HIS A 204 -0.50 18.87 -7.76
N GLY A 205 0.16 18.05 -6.93
CA GLY A 205 -0.25 17.79 -5.55
C GLY A 205 -1.45 16.85 -5.40
N ASN A 206 -1.88 16.15 -6.45
CA ASN A 206 -3.02 15.23 -6.40
C ASN A 206 -2.79 13.95 -7.23
N LEU A 207 -3.70 12.99 -7.14
CA LEU A 207 -3.70 11.79 -7.99
C LEU A 207 -3.88 12.16 -9.46
N THR A 208 -3.36 11.33 -10.35
CA THR A 208 -3.38 11.62 -11.79
C THR A 208 -4.74 11.39 -12.43
N GLY A 209 -5.07 12.20 -13.46
CA GLY A 209 -6.27 11.98 -14.26
C GLY A 209 -6.31 10.62 -14.96
N ILE A 210 -5.15 10.07 -15.36
CA ILE A 210 -5.04 8.72 -15.92
C ILE A 210 -5.47 7.67 -14.90
N PHE A 211 -5.05 7.81 -13.64
CA PHE A 211 -5.45 6.89 -12.59
C PHE A 211 -6.95 7.03 -12.30
N LYS A 212 -7.44 8.26 -12.16
CA LYS A 212 -8.85 8.54 -11.86
C LYS A 212 -9.79 7.96 -12.90
N GLN A 213 -9.46 8.11 -14.19
CA GLN A 213 -10.25 7.58 -15.29
C GLN A 213 -10.39 6.05 -15.24
N GLN A 214 -9.35 5.32 -14.84
CA GLN A 214 -9.45 3.86 -14.64
C GLN A 214 -10.52 3.53 -13.59
N ILE A 215 -10.49 4.19 -12.43
CA ILE A 215 -11.48 3.96 -11.38
C ILE A 215 -12.89 4.38 -11.82
N ASP A 216 -13.02 5.46 -12.58
CA ASP A 216 -14.32 5.95 -13.06
C ASP A 216 -15.00 5.01 -14.07
N TRP A 217 -14.23 4.15 -14.74
CA TRP A 217 -14.77 3.11 -15.61
C TRP A 217 -15.27 1.87 -14.86
N ILE A 218 -14.90 1.70 -13.58
CA ILE A 218 -15.32 0.60 -12.73
C ILE A 218 -16.61 1.00 -12.00
N PRO A 219 -17.78 0.44 -12.37
CA PRO A 219 -19.04 0.77 -11.71
C PRO A 219 -19.12 0.12 -10.32
N LEU A 220 -19.85 0.76 -9.40
CA LEU A 220 -20.16 0.16 -8.09
C LEU A 220 -21.08 -1.07 -8.20
N SER A 221 -21.99 -1.07 -9.18
CA SER A 221 -22.91 -2.16 -9.47
C SER A 221 -23.09 -2.31 -10.97
N THR A 222 -23.05 -3.54 -11.46
CA THR A 222 -23.51 -3.92 -12.81
C THR A 222 -24.56 -5.00 -12.63
N GLY A 223 -25.83 -4.62 -12.59
CA GLY A 223 -26.90 -5.51 -12.14
C GLY A 223 -26.69 -5.94 -10.69
N SER A 224 -26.63 -7.24 -10.44
CA SER A 224 -26.35 -7.85 -9.13
C SER A 224 -24.86 -7.95 -8.77
N VAL A 225 -23.96 -7.77 -9.75
CA VAL A 225 -22.51 -7.92 -9.54
C VAL A 225 -21.92 -6.61 -9.03
N ARG A 226 -21.12 -6.70 -7.96
CA ARG A 226 -20.39 -5.58 -7.36
C ARG A 226 -18.87 -5.79 -7.56
N PRO A 227 -18.27 -5.19 -8.61
CA PRO A 227 -16.91 -5.52 -9.05
C PRO A 227 -15.77 -5.15 -8.11
N THR A 228 -16.03 -4.35 -7.06
CA THR A 228 -15.00 -3.95 -6.08
C THR A 228 -15.41 -4.21 -4.63
N GLN A 229 -16.70 -4.41 -4.36
CA GLN A 229 -17.19 -4.50 -2.98
C GLN A 229 -16.55 -5.66 -2.24
N GLY A 230 -16.01 -5.39 -1.04
CA GLY A 230 -15.44 -6.39 -0.14
C GLY A 230 -14.01 -6.81 -0.47
N ARG A 231 -13.47 -6.42 -1.62
CA ARG A 231 -12.09 -6.72 -2.03
C ARG A 231 -11.08 -5.92 -1.21
N THR A 232 -9.88 -6.46 -1.06
CA THR A 232 -8.76 -5.78 -0.38
C THR A 232 -8.09 -4.77 -1.31
N LEU A 233 -7.48 -3.73 -0.74
CA LEU A 233 -6.80 -2.69 -1.51
C LEU A 233 -5.50 -2.26 -0.81
N ALA A 234 -4.39 -2.32 -1.53
CA ALA A 234 -3.15 -1.62 -1.19
C ALA A 234 -2.99 -0.38 -2.06
N ILE A 235 -2.47 0.70 -1.46
CA ILE A 235 -2.26 1.96 -2.15
C ILE A 235 -0.80 2.39 -2.05
N ALA A 236 -0.27 2.92 -3.15
CA ALA A 236 1.04 3.53 -3.17
C ALA A 236 1.08 4.79 -4.04
N GLN A 237 2.05 5.65 -3.79
CA GLN A 237 2.35 6.77 -4.67
C GLN A 237 3.84 6.94 -4.95
N VAL A 238 4.12 7.64 -6.04
CA VAL A 238 5.45 8.17 -6.35
C VAL A 238 5.38 9.68 -6.50
N SER A 239 6.41 10.39 -6.05
CA SER A 239 6.55 11.83 -6.25
C SER A 239 7.91 12.16 -6.87
N GLY A 240 7.94 13.17 -7.74
CA GLY A 240 9.20 13.74 -8.22
C GLY A 240 9.87 14.67 -7.19
N GLY A 241 9.13 15.15 -6.19
CA GLY A 241 9.59 16.08 -5.18
C GLY A 241 9.83 15.44 -3.81
N SER A 242 9.77 16.27 -2.77
CA SER A 242 9.78 15.82 -1.37
C SER A 242 8.61 14.88 -1.06
N GLN A 243 8.71 14.18 0.07
CA GLN A 243 7.68 13.25 0.51
C GLN A 243 6.34 13.97 0.69
N SER A 244 5.29 13.33 0.20
CA SER A 244 3.91 13.78 0.23
C SER A 244 3.00 12.57 0.40
N PHE A 245 1.76 12.80 0.81
CA PHE A 245 0.76 11.75 0.99
C PHE A 245 -0.56 12.10 0.30
N ASN A 246 -0.60 13.14 -0.53
CA ASN A 246 -1.86 13.65 -1.08
C ASN A 246 -2.53 12.66 -2.01
N ALA A 247 -1.74 12.01 -2.88
CA ALA A 247 -2.26 11.00 -3.79
C ALA A 247 -2.78 9.76 -3.04
N VAL A 248 -2.01 9.20 -2.09
CA VAL A 248 -2.48 8.05 -1.29
C VAL A 248 -3.67 8.39 -0.40
N ASN A 249 -3.75 9.60 0.17
CA ASN A 249 -4.92 10.02 0.94
C ASN A 249 -6.18 10.03 0.07
N SER A 250 -6.05 10.56 -1.15
CA SER A 250 -7.15 10.57 -2.12
C SER A 250 -7.51 9.15 -2.58
N LEU A 251 -6.52 8.29 -2.82
CA LEU A 251 -6.75 6.87 -3.16
C LEU A 251 -7.43 6.10 -2.03
N ARG A 252 -7.09 6.38 -0.77
CA ARG A 252 -7.74 5.76 0.41
C ARG A 252 -9.21 6.14 0.50
N ILE A 253 -9.52 7.42 0.28
CA ILE A 253 -10.89 7.91 0.18
C ILE A 253 -11.60 7.22 -1.00
N LEU A 254 -10.99 7.16 -2.19
CA LEU A 254 -11.56 6.44 -3.34
C LEU A 254 -11.81 4.96 -3.03
N GLY A 255 -10.89 4.27 -2.36
CA GLY A 255 -11.05 2.88 -1.93
C GLY A 255 -12.27 2.67 -1.05
N ARG A 256 -12.50 3.58 -0.10
CA ARG A 256 -13.72 3.61 0.73
C ARG A 256 -14.98 3.79 -0.13
N TRP A 257 -14.96 4.71 -1.09
CA TRP A 257 -16.07 4.92 -2.03
C TRP A 257 -16.37 3.66 -2.84
N MET A 258 -15.33 2.95 -3.30
CA MET A 258 -15.43 1.67 -4.00
C MET A 258 -15.77 0.48 -3.09
N ARG A 259 -16.03 0.72 -1.80
CA ARG A 259 -16.36 -0.28 -0.78
C ARG A 259 -15.29 -1.38 -0.64
N MET A 260 -14.02 -1.01 -0.83
CA MET A 260 -12.86 -1.88 -0.66
C MET A 260 -12.29 -1.76 0.75
N PHE A 261 -11.72 -2.85 1.26
CA PHE A 261 -10.95 -2.85 2.50
C PHE A 261 -9.52 -2.39 2.20
N THR A 262 -9.29 -1.09 2.36
CA THR A 262 -7.96 -0.52 2.18
C THR A 262 -7.10 -0.86 3.38
N ILE A 263 -6.00 -1.60 3.17
CA ILE A 263 -5.08 -1.99 4.23
C ILE A 263 -4.49 -0.75 4.93
N PRO A 264 -4.13 -0.83 6.22
CA PRO A 264 -3.61 0.32 6.95
C PRO A 264 -2.27 0.80 6.37
N ASN A 265 -1.38 -0.10 5.99
CA ASN A 265 -0.08 0.27 5.47
C ASN A 265 -0.17 0.86 4.05
N GLN A 266 0.76 1.75 3.71
CA GLN A 266 0.82 2.42 2.42
C GLN A 266 2.25 2.84 2.08
N SER A 267 2.56 2.90 0.79
CA SER A 267 3.88 3.32 0.31
C SER A 267 3.84 4.70 -0.34
N SER A 268 4.77 5.58 0.01
CA SER A 268 4.97 6.87 -0.66
C SER A 268 6.45 7.08 -0.91
N VAL A 269 6.84 7.03 -2.18
CA VAL A 269 8.23 7.11 -2.62
C VAL A 269 8.57 8.55 -3.06
N PRO A 270 9.29 9.34 -2.24
CA PRO A 270 9.77 10.67 -2.63
C PRO A 270 10.92 10.58 -3.63
N LYS A 271 11.14 11.67 -4.38
CA LYS A 271 12.24 11.82 -5.35
C LYS A 271 12.45 10.53 -6.16
N ALA A 272 11.37 9.97 -6.71
CA ALA A 272 11.36 8.62 -7.27
C ALA A 272 12.45 8.39 -8.33
N TYR A 273 12.87 9.44 -9.04
CA TYR A 273 13.98 9.37 -10.00
C TYR A 273 15.32 8.93 -9.41
N THR A 274 15.55 9.07 -8.11
CA THR A 274 16.77 8.59 -7.43
C THR A 274 16.63 7.19 -6.82
N GLN A 275 15.44 6.59 -6.91
CA GLN A 275 15.11 5.35 -6.21
C GLN A 275 15.10 4.14 -7.16
N PHE A 276 15.35 4.35 -8.46
CA PHE A 276 15.37 3.31 -9.47
C PHE A 276 16.66 3.38 -10.30
N THR A 277 17.16 2.22 -10.73
CA THR A 277 18.31 2.11 -11.64
C THR A 277 18.01 2.73 -13.02
N SER A 278 19.04 2.84 -13.85
CA SER A 278 18.91 3.30 -15.24
C SER A 278 17.99 2.38 -16.06
N GLU A 279 17.55 2.83 -17.24
CA GLU A 279 16.72 1.97 -18.11
C GLU A 279 17.52 0.79 -18.66
N ASP A 280 18.81 1.01 -18.93
CA ASP A 280 19.74 -0.02 -19.40
C ASP A 280 19.97 -1.11 -18.33
N GLU A 281 19.95 -0.73 -17.05
CA GLU A 281 20.01 -1.61 -15.88
C GLU A 281 18.64 -2.18 -15.47
N GLY A 282 17.61 -2.05 -16.30
CA GLY A 282 16.30 -2.68 -16.09
C GLY A 282 15.33 -1.92 -15.18
N GLY A 283 15.66 -0.70 -14.73
CA GLY A 283 14.75 0.17 -13.98
C GLY A 283 14.26 -0.40 -12.64
N ARG A 284 15.14 -1.10 -11.93
CA ARG A 284 14.87 -1.79 -10.65
C ARG A 284 14.93 -0.84 -9.46
N MET A 285 14.13 -1.10 -8.43
CA MET A 285 14.14 -0.29 -7.22
C MET A 285 15.41 -0.53 -6.38
N LEU A 286 16.07 0.56 -5.99
CA LEU A 286 17.29 0.54 -5.18
C LEU A 286 16.99 0.25 -3.70
N PRO A 287 17.94 -0.34 -2.95
CA PRO A 287 17.80 -0.57 -1.51
C PRO A 287 17.54 0.72 -0.74
N SER A 288 16.41 0.79 -0.04
CA SER A 288 16.00 1.93 0.76
C SER A 288 14.87 1.53 1.71
N GLY A 289 14.63 2.30 2.77
CA GLY A 289 13.46 2.09 3.64
C GLY A 289 12.11 2.22 2.89
N ASN A 290 12.08 2.89 1.74
CA ASN A 290 10.90 2.93 0.87
C ASN A 290 10.66 1.60 0.17
N ARG A 291 11.74 0.87 -0.17
CA ARG A 291 11.68 -0.46 -0.74
C ARG A 291 11.14 -1.44 0.29
N ASP A 292 11.65 -1.39 1.51
CA ASP A 292 11.19 -2.25 2.60
C ASP A 292 9.72 -1.97 2.92
N ARG A 293 9.31 -0.69 2.94
CA ARG A 293 7.90 -0.31 3.08
C ARG A 293 7.00 -0.86 1.97
N LEU A 294 7.49 -0.95 0.73
CA LEU A 294 6.73 -1.57 -0.36
C LEU A 294 6.50 -3.06 -0.09
N VAL A 295 7.54 -3.76 0.39
CA VAL A 295 7.46 -5.17 0.79
C VAL A 295 6.44 -5.35 1.91
N ASP A 296 6.48 -4.54 2.96
CA ASP A 296 5.50 -4.57 4.05
C ASP A 296 4.06 -4.45 3.52
N CYS A 297 3.82 -3.53 2.58
CA CYS A 297 2.49 -3.31 2.02
C CYS A 297 1.99 -4.52 1.21
N MET A 298 2.86 -5.17 0.43
CA MET A 298 2.48 -6.33 -0.38
C MET A 298 2.27 -7.57 0.50
N GLU A 299 3.13 -7.76 1.50
CA GLU A 299 2.99 -8.84 2.48
C GLU A 299 1.69 -8.68 3.28
N GLU A 300 1.40 -7.46 3.77
CA GLU A 300 0.17 -7.13 4.48
C GLU A 300 -1.05 -7.35 3.58
N LEU A 301 -1.02 -6.92 2.31
CA LEU A 301 -2.11 -7.16 1.38
C LEU A 301 -2.45 -8.65 1.26
N VAL A 302 -1.44 -9.52 1.12
CA VAL A 302 -1.65 -10.97 1.02
C VAL A 302 -2.28 -11.51 2.30
N LYS A 303 -1.72 -11.18 3.48
CA LYS A 303 -2.24 -11.61 4.78
C LYS A 303 -3.70 -11.22 4.97
N TYR A 304 -4.05 -9.96 4.70
CA TYR A 304 -5.45 -9.49 4.80
C TYR A 304 -6.35 -10.16 3.77
N THR A 305 -5.88 -10.40 2.55
CA THR A 305 -6.70 -11.03 1.50
C THR A 305 -7.04 -12.47 1.86
N ILE A 306 -6.09 -13.23 2.43
CA ILE A 306 -6.34 -14.60 2.95
C ILE A 306 -7.44 -14.58 4.01
N VAL A 307 -7.39 -13.65 4.96
CA VAL A 307 -8.37 -13.55 6.04
C VAL A 307 -9.75 -13.11 5.53
N MET A 308 -9.79 -12.17 4.59
CA MET A 308 -11.06 -11.53 4.18
C MET A 308 -11.80 -12.32 3.10
N ARG A 309 -11.08 -12.96 2.17
CA ARG A 309 -11.67 -13.61 0.98
C ARG A 309 -12.77 -14.63 1.29
N PRO A 310 -12.65 -15.53 2.28
CA PRO A 310 -13.73 -16.46 2.62
C PRO A 310 -15.03 -15.79 3.10
N HIS A 311 -14.96 -14.52 3.50
CA HIS A 311 -16.04 -13.81 4.18
C HIS A 311 -16.64 -12.65 3.38
N TYR A 312 -16.33 -12.49 2.09
CA TYR A 312 -16.86 -11.39 1.27
C TYR A 312 -18.39 -11.33 1.25
N ASN A 313 -19.07 -12.48 1.23
CA ASN A 313 -20.53 -12.54 1.29
C ASN A 313 -21.08 -12.06 2.63
N LEU A 314 -20.44 -12.46 3.73
CA LEU A 314 -20.81 -12.06 5.09
C LEU A 314 -20.67 -10.53 5.26
N PHE A 315 -19.54 -9.96 4.85
CA PHE A 315 -19.34 -8.50 4.90
C PHE A 315 -20.24 -7.72 3.94
N GLY A 316 -20.75 -8.39 2.90
CA GLY A 316 -21.71 -7.82 1.96
C GLY A 316 -23.15 -7.79 2.48
N ASP A 317 -23.48 -8.58 3.50
CA ASP A 317 -24.85 -8.71 4.02
C ASP A 317 -25.23 -7.55 4.96
N ARG A 318 -25.75 -6.48 4.37
CA ARG A 318 -26.11 -5.24 5.10
C ARG A 318 -27.56 -5.25 5.55
N TYR A 319 -27.77 -4.81 6.80
CA TYR A 319 -29.09 -4.65 7.38
C TYR A 319 -30.03 -3.79 6.52
N SER A 320 -29.58 -2.64 6.04
CA SER A 320 -30.40 -1.74 5.20
C SER A 320 -30.82 -2.40 3.88
N GLU A 321 -29.94 -3.17 3.24
CA GLU A 321 -30.26 -3.92 2.01
C GLU A 321 -31.26 -5.06 2.28
N ARG A 322 -31.27 -5.63 3.49
CA ARG A 322 -32.28 -6.62 3.92
C ARG A 322 -33.64 -5.97 4.21
N GLU A 323 -33.68 -4.76 4.74
CA GLU A 323 -34.93 -3.99 4.92
C GLU A 323 -35.53 -3.59 3.56
N GLU A 324 -34.72 -3.08 2.63
CA GLU A 324 -35.19 -2.71 1.28
C GLU A 324 -35.80 -3.90 0.51
N ARG A 325 -35.20 -5.08 0.66
CA ARG A 325 -35.70 -6.32 0.04
C ARG A 325 -37.05 -6.73 0.60
N ARG A 326 -37.20 -6.73 1.94
CA ARG A 326 -38.47 -7.01 2.62
C ARG A 326 -39.56 -6.04 2.18
N ALA A 327 -39.26 -4.75 2.16
CA ALA A 327 -40.20 -3.73 1.70
C ALA A 327 -40.60 -3.91 0.22
N LYS A 328 -39.70 -4.44 -0.63
CA LYS A 328 -40.02 -4.77 -2.03
C LYS A 328 -40.92 -6.00 -2.11
N GLU A 329 -40.60 -7.06 -1.39
CA GLU A 329 -41.41 -8.30 -1.34
C GLU A 329 -42.83 -8.01 -0.82
N ASP A 330 -42.97 -7.16 0.21
CA ASP A 330 -44.27 -6.80 0.76
C ASP A 330 -45.11 -5.99 -0.24
N ARG A 331 -44.49 -5.10 -1.02
CA ARG A 331 -45.18 -4.38 -2.10
C ARG A 331 -45.62 -5.30 -3.25
N GLU A 332 -44.87 -6.36 -3.52
CA GLU A 332 -45.19 -7.33 -4.57
C GLU A 332 -46.33 -8.27 -4.15
N LYS A 333 -46.45 -8.61 -2.86
CA LYS A 333 -47.56 -9.43 -2.33
C LYS A 333 -48.92 -8.72 -2.29
N VAL A 334 -48.92 -7.39 -2.32
CA VAL A 334 -50.14 -6.56 -2.27
C VAL A 334 -50.70 -6.26 -3.68
N LYS A 335 -49.96 -6.58 -4.75
CA LYS A 335 -50.39 -6.44 -6.14
C LYS A 335 -51.02 -7.72 -6.68
#